data_AF-A0A7J3G4Q1-F1
#
_entry.id   AF-A0A7J3G4Q1-F1
#
_cell.length_a   1.000
_cell.length_b   1.000
_cell.length_c   1.000
_cell.angle_alpha   90.00
_cell.angle_beta   90.00
_cell.angle_gamma   90.00
#
_symmetry.space_group_name_H-M   'P 1'
#
loop_
_entity.id
_entity.type
_entity.pdbx_description
1 polymer ?
#
loop_
_entity_poly.entity_id
_entity_poly.type
_entity_poly.pdbx_seq_one_letter_code
_entity_poly.pdbx_strand_id
1 'polypeptide(L)'
;MLELDSFQRASLYAAILTFFKKLASIKKTPPEIMAFFESLGVELPDLSGEDLEQAAEYLNMFRASVVRLDVPPLARANLPFHIKTFIESNGYTADEPFDGIITMTAFAARLAIDAYMAHLTDGEKALKLERILHRFNKTHLIPALANAIPQNQKLHQAIQKIVQLVVADSDMLLKWLTRR
;
A
#
# COMPACT_ATOMS: atom_id res chain seq x y z
N MET A 1 4.83 -16.46 11.49
CA MET A 1 4.17 -15.14 11.57
C MET A 1 5.17 -14.14 11.02
N LEU A 2 4.79 -13.28 10.07
CA LEU A 2 5.72 -12.35 9.45
C LEU A 2 6.06 -11.24 10.46
N GLU A 3 7.25 -11.28 11.06
CA GLU A 3 7.73 -10.22 11.95
C GLU A 3 8.72 -9.35 11.18
N LEU A 4 8.28 -8.16 10.77
CA LEU A 4 9.10 -7.21 10.02
C LEU A 4 9.67 -6.16 10.95
N ASP A 5 10.99 -6.04 10.99
CA ASP A 5 11.63 -4.85 11.57
C ASP A 5 11.31 -3.58 10.74
N SER A 6 11.73 -2.41 11.23
CA SER A 6 11.46 -1.14 10.56
C SER A 6 12.04 -1.05 9.15
N PHE A 7 13.21 -1.65 8.92
CA PHE A 7 13.85 -1.67 7.59
C PHE A 7 13.06 -2.56 6.64
N GLN A 8 12.75 -3.79 7.07
CA GLN A 8 11.96 -4.74 6.29
C GLN A 8 10.56 -4.21 5.97
N ARG A 9 9.92 -3.49 6.89
CA ARG A 9 8.65 -2.79 6.63
C ARG A 9 8.80 -1.71 5.57
N ALA A 10 9.83 -0.87 5.67
CA ALA A 10 10.11 0.13 4.64
C ALA A 10 10.35 -0.52 3.27
N SER A 11 11.11 -1.62 3.22
CA SER A 11 11.31 -2.42 2.01
C SER A 11 10.01 -3.00 1.47
N LEU A 12 9.12 -3.51 2.32
CA LEU A 12 7.82 -4.06 1.91
C LEU A 12 6.98 -3.01 1.17
N TYR A 13 6.76 -1.84 1.78
CA TYR A 13 5.92 -0.83 1.13
C TYR A 13 6.59 -0.24 -0.12
N ALA A 14 7.92 -0.09 -0.13
CA ALA A 14 8.65 0.32 -1.33
C ALA A 14 8.52 -0.72 -2.45
N ALA A 15 8.57 -2.02 -2.14
CA ALA A 15 8.39 -3.10 -3.09
C ALA A 15 6.96 -3.13 -3.66
N ILE A 16 5.94 -2.98 -2.81
CA ILE A 16 4.53 -2.88 -3.22
C ILE A 16 4.33 -1.69 -4.16
N LEU A 17 4.84 -0.51 -3.81
CA LEU A 17 4.76 0.67 -4.66
C LEU A 17 5.46 0.43 -6.01
N THR A 18 6.65 -0.16 -5.98
CA THR A 18 7.42 -0.45 -7.20
C THR A 18 6.66 -1.41 -8.10
N PHE A 19 6.10 -2.47 -7.53
CA PHE A 19 5.26 -3.43 -8.25
C PHE A 19 4.10 -2.72 -8.96
N PHE A 20 3.29 -1.95 -8.25
CA PHE A 20 2.16 -1.25 -8.87
C PHE A 20 2.59 -0.21 -9.92
N LYS A 21 3.65 0.57 -9.66
CA LYS A 21 4.16 1.56 -10.64
C LYS A 21 4.67 0.90 -11.92
N LYS A 22 5.31 -0.27 -11.82
CA LYS A 22 5.82 -1.00 -12.98
C LYS A 22 4.68 -1.56 -13.82
N LEU A 23 3.71 -2.21 -13.18
CA LEU A 23 2.51 -2.68 -13.87
C LEU A 23 1.75 -1.53 -14.54
N ALA A 24 1.49 -0.43 -13.82
CA ALA A 24 0.81 0.75 -14.35
C ALA A 24 1.52 1.42 -15.54
N SER A 25 2.84 1.19 -15.68
CA SER A 25 3.66 1.70 -16.78
C SER A 25 3.86 0.67 -17.90
N ILE A 26 3.14 -0.46 -17.88
CA ILE A 26 3.30 -1.58 -18.82
C ILE A 26 4.77 -2.06 -18.85
N LYS A 27 5.39 -2.17 -17.66
CA LYS A 27 6.76 -2.65 -17.48
C LYS A 27 6.74 -3.89 -16.61
N LYS A 28 7.58 -4.86 -16.97
CA LYS A 28 7.84 -6.01 -16.10
C LYS A 28 8.35 -5.53 -14.74
N THR A 29 7.88 -6.21 -13.69
CA THR A 29 8.39 -6.03 -12.34
C THR A 29 9.85 -6.51 -12.31
N PRO A 30 10.78 -5.74 -11.71
CA PRO A 30 12.16 -6.19 -11.55
C PRO A 30 12.24 -7.53 -10.79
N PRO A 31 13.10 -8.48 -11.20
CA PRO A 31 13.23 -9.77 -10.54
C PRO A 31 13.52 -9.66 -9.05
N GLU A 32 14.26 -8.65 -8.62
CA GLU A 32 14.61 -8.41 -7.21
C GLU A 32 13.37 -8.11 -6.35
N ILE A 33 12.35 -7.47 -6.93
CA ILE A 33 11.09 -7.20 -6.26
C ILE A 33 10.28 -8.50 -6.12
N MET A 34 10.28 -9.34 -7.16
CA MET A 34 9.59 -10.64 -7.12
C MET A 34 10.26 -11.57 -6.09
N ALA A 35 11.58 -11.68 -6.12
CA ALA A 35 12.38 -12.46 -5.16
C ALA A 35 12.19 -11.95 -3.72
N PHE A 36 12.03 -10.63 -3.54
CA PHE A 36 11.71 -10.08 -2.23
C PHE A 36 10.36 -10.60 -1.71
N PHE A 37 9.29 -10.57 -2.52
CA PHE A 37 8.00 -11.14 -2.10
C PHE A 37 8.09 -12.65 -1.81
N GLU A 38 8.82 -13.40 -2.63
CA GLU A 38 9.06 -14.83 -2.40
C GLU A 38 9.77 -15.08 -1.07
N SER A 39 10.74 -14.24 -0.69
CA SER A 39 11.42 -14.32 0.60
C SER A 39 10.49 -14.09 1.80
N LEU A 40 9.35 -13.41 1.59
CA LEU A 40 8.28 -13.23 2.57
C LEU A 40 7.25 -14.38 2.52
N GLY A 41 7.49 -15.42 1.71
CA GLY A 41 6.58 -16.55 1.51
C GLY A 41 5.42 -16.25 0.55
N VAL A 42 5.54 -15.21 -0.28
CA VAL A 42 4.49 -14.77 -1.20
C VAL A 42 4.98 -14.81 -2.64
N GLU A 43 4.50 -15.79 -3.40
CA GLU A 43 4.74 -15.87 -4.83
C GLU A 43 3.72 -14.98 -5.58
N LEU A 44 4.16 -13.88 -6.20
CA LEU A 44 3.28 -13.07 -7.04
C LEU A 44 3.21 -13.64 -8.46
N PRO A 45 2.03 -13.64 -9.11
CA PRO A 45 1.93 -14.11 -10.49
C PRO A 45 2.74 -13.23 -11.45
N ASP A 46 3.32 -13.83 -12.48
CA ASP A 46 3.96 -13.09 -13.58
C ASP A 46 2.89 -12.53 -14.53
N LEU A 47 2.87 -11.20 -14.67
CA LEU A 47 2.00 -10.47 -15.60
C LEU A 47 2.79 -10.09 -16.85
N SER A 48 2.34 -10.60 -18.00
CA SER A 48 2.98 -10.38 -19.29
C SER A 48 1.95 -10.30 -20.42
N GLY A 49 2.28 -9.60 -21.50
CA GLY A 49 1.38 -9.45 -22.65
C GLY A 49 0.07 -8.77 -22.24
N GLU A 50 -1.06 -9.34 -22.66
CA GLU A 50 -2.40 -8.80 -22.39
C GLU A 50 -2.70 -8.62 -20.90
N ASP A 51 -2.21 -9.52 -20.03
CA ASP A 51 -2.38 -9.40 -18.58
C ASP A 51 -1.79 -8.10 -18.04
N LEU A 52 -0.64 -7.68 -18.59
CA LEU A 52 0.08 -6.48 -18.16
C LEU A 52 -0.65 -5.21 -18.61
N GLU A 53 -1.25 -5.21 -19.80
CA GLU A 53 -2.03 -4.09 -20.33
C GLU A 53 -3.32 -3.90 -19.53
N GLN A 54 -4.08 -4.97 -19.30
CA GLN A 54 -5.30 -4.93 -18.48
C GLN A 54 -4.99 -4.50 -17.04
N ALA A 55 -3.88 -4.97 -16.47
CA ALA A 55 -3.44 -4.55 -15.16
C ALA A 55 -3.09 -3.06 -15.12
N ALA A 56 -2.41 -2.55 -16.15
CA ALA A 56 -2.05 -1.15 -16.24
C ALA A 56 -3.29 -0.25 -16.32
N GLU A 57 -4.26 -0.60 -17.16
CA GLU A 57 -5.53 0.11 -17.29
C GLU A 57 -6.25 0.18 -15.94
N TYR A 58 -6.42 -0.98 -15.28
CA TYR A 58 -7.10 -1.04 -13.99
C TYR A 58 -6.40 -0.18 -12.93
N LEU A 59 -5.08 -0.29 -12.79
CA LEU A 59 -4.33 0.43 -11.75
C LEU A 59 -4.38 1.95 -11.97
N ASN A 60 -4.34 2.41 -13.22
CA ASN A 60 -4.43 3.84 -13.55
C ASN A 60 -5.85 4.40 -13.34
N MET A 61 -6.88 3.59 -13.58
CA MET A 61 -8.28 3.97 -13.36
C MET A 61 -8.77 3.70 -11.93
N PHE A 62 -8.01 2.97 -11.11
CA PHE A 62 -8.40 2.63 -9.75
C PHE A 62 -8.70 3.89 -8.93
N ARG A 63 -9.86 3.91 -8.28
CA ARG A 63 -10.27 4.93 -7.32
C ARG A 63 -10.91 4.27 -6.11
N ALA A 64 -10.39 4.54 -4.91
CA ALA A 64 -10.99 3.99 -3.69
C ALA A 64 -12.44 4.45 -3.51
N SER A 65 -12.78 5.68 -3.94
CA SER A 65 -14.15 6.19 -3.98
C SER A 65 -15.11 5.36 -4.83
N VAL A 66 -14.60 4.70 -5.88
CA VAL A 66 -15.39 3.83 -6.77
C VAL A 66 -15.50 2.42 -6.20
N VAL A 67 -14.37 1.84 -5.75
CA VAL A 67 -14.33 0.42 -5.38
C VAL A 67 -14.85 0.10 -3.97
N ARG A 68 -14.78 1.05 -3.03
CA ARG A 68 -15.17 0.82 -1.62
C ARG A 68 -16.68 0.81 -1.38
N LEU A 69 -17.38 -0.13 -2.01
CA LEU A 69 -18.85 -0.26 -1.91
C LEU A 69 -19.33 -0.55 -0.48
N ASP A 70 -18.42 -0.93 0.42
CA ASP A 70 -18.66 -1.11 1.85
C ASP A 70 -19.01 0.19 2.59
N VAL A 71 -18.75 1.35 1.98
CA VAL A 71 -19.01 2.68 2.54
C VAL A 71 -20.24 3.32 1.86
N PRO A 72 -21.10 4.06 2.60
CA PRO A 72 -22.24 4.76 2.00
C PRO A 72 -21.82 5.73 0.87
N PRO A 73 -22.65 5.93 -0.17
CA PRO A 73 -22.31 6.75 -1.35
C PRO A 73 -21.76 8.15 -1.02
N LEU A 74 -22.37 8.85 -0.05
CA LEU A 74 -21.93 10.18 0.34
C LEU A 74 -20.51 10.18 0.95
N ALA A 75 -20.22 9.19 1.81
CA ALA A 75 -18.90 9.04 2.40
C ALA A 75 -17.86 8.59 1.35
N ARG A 76 -18.24 7.77 0.37
CA ARG A 76 -17.39 7.40 -0.77
C ARG A 76 -16.99 8.59 -1.62
N ALA A 77 -17.94 9.47 -1.94
CA ALA A 77 -17.67 10.68 -2.72
C ALA A 77 -16.64 11.61 -2.04
N ASN A 78 -16.59 11.60 -0.70
CA ASN A 78 -15.65 12.39 0.08
C ASN A 78 -14.32 11.69 0.37
N LEU A 79 -14.14 10.41 -0.01
CA LEU A 79 -12.89 9.67 0.25
C LEU A 79 -11.63 10.37 -0.31
N PRO A 80 -11.62 10.91 -1.55
CA PRO A 80 -10.43 11.59 -2.07
C PRO A 80 -10.04 12.79 -1.20
N PHE A 81 -11.02 13.57 -0.74
CA PHE A 81 -10.81 14.69 0.15
C PHE A 81 -10.26 14.24 1.51
N HIS A 82 -10.85 13.22 2.13
CA HIS A 82 -10.37 12.70 3.41
C HIS A 82 -8.94 12.16 3.32
N ILE A 83 -8.60 11.46 2.24
CA ILE A 83 -7.24 10.94 2.03
C ILE A 83 -6.27 12.10 1.82
N LYS A 84 -6.63 13.09 1.00
CA LYS A 84 -5.85 14.33 0.84
C LYS A 84 -5.56 15.00 2.18
N THR A 85 -6.60 15.28 2.97
CA THR A 85 -6.44 15.91 4.29
C THR A 85 -5.56 15.07 5.21
N PHE A 86 -5.68 13.74 5.17
CA PHE A 86 -4.81 12.87 5.96
C PHE A 86 -3.34 13.01 5.54
N ILE A 87 -3.04 13.00 4.25
CA ILE A 87 -1.68 13.16 3.72
C ILE A 87 -1.10 14.52 4.12
N GLU A 88 -1.83 15.61 3.83
CA GLU A 88 -1.37 16.99 4.06
C GLU A 88 -1.22 17.32 5.55
N SER A 89 -2.14 16.86 6.40
CA SER A 89 -2.06 17.10 7.86
C SER A 89 -0.88 16.40 8.53
N ASN A 90 -0.29 15.39 7.89
CA ASN A 90 0.92 14.71 8.35
C ASN A 90 2.21 15.26 7.71
N GLY A 91 2.12 16.37 6.95
CA GLY A 91 3.26 17.08 6.38
C GLY A 91 3.75 16.54 5.03
N TYR A 92 2.90 15.77 4.33
CA TYR A 92 3.24 15.20 3.03
C TYR A 92 2.44 15.87 1.90
N THR A 93 3.00 15.82 0.70
CA THR A 93 2.31 16.20 -0.54
C THR A 93 2.22 14.98 -1.45
N ALA A 94 1.21 14.95 -2.30
CA ALA A 94 1.01 13.90 -3.27
C ALA A 94 0.31 14.43 -4.50
N ASP A 95 0.58 13.79 -5.64
CA ASP A 95 -0.11 14.08 -6.89
C ASP A 95 -1.50 13.43 -6.91
N GLU A 96 -2.45 14.11 -7.54
CA GLU A 96 -3.78 13.55 -7.79
C GLU A 96 -3.70 12.36 -8.77
N PRO A 97 -4.58 11.36 -8.63
CA PRO A 97 -5.71 11.25 -7.68
C PRO A 97 -5.28 10.77 -6.27
N PHE A 98 -5.76 11.43 -5.21
CA PHE A 98 -5.43 11.06 -3.82
C PHE A 98 -5.92 9.67 -3.40
N ASP A 99 -7.05 9.23 -3.96
CA ASP A 99 -7.63 7.91 -3.70
C ASP A 99 -7.21 6.85 -4.74
N GLY A 100 -6.20 7.14 -5.56
CA GLY A 100 -5.57 6.18 -6.44
C GLY A 100 -4.66 5.20 -5.69
N ILE A 101 -4.61 3.95 -6.13
CA ILE A 101 -3.83 2.89 -5.48
C ILE A 101 -2.34 3.24 -5.41
N ILE A 102 -1.79 3.86 -6.46
CA ILE A 102 -0.38 4.27 -6.53
C ILE A 102 -0.11 5.39 -5.52
N THR A 103 -0.97 6.40 -5.44
CA THR A 103 -0.81 7.52 -4.51
C THR A 103 -0.91 7.06 -3.05
N MET A 104 -1.90 6.22 -2.74
CA MET A 104 -2.08 5.67 -1.40
C MET A 104 -0.91 4.79 -0.97
N THR A 105 -0.40 3.94 -1.88
CA THR A 105 0.77 3.09 -1.59
C THR A 105 2.06 3.89 -1.50
N ALA A 106 2.20 4.97 -2.28
CA ALA A 106 3.35 5.88 -2.21
C ALA A 106 3.42 6.58 -0.84
N PHE A 107 2.29 7.05 -0.34
CA PHE A 107 2.22 7.65 0.99
C PHE A 107 2.59 6.65 2.10
N ALA A 108 2.05 5.42 2.04
CA ALA A 108 2.41 4.38 3.01
C ALA A 108 3.90 4.01 2.96
N ALA A 109 4.48 3.88 1.75
CA ALA A 109 5.91 3.64 1.57
C ALA A 109 6.76 4.77 2.14
N ARG A 110 6.35 6.02 1.90
CA ARG A 110 7.07 7.17 2.43
C ARG A 110 7.05 7.20 3.96
N LEU A 111 5.89 6.98 4.58
CA LEU A 111 5.77 6.88 6.04
C LEU A 111 6.66 5.79 6.62
N ALA A 112 6.69 4.60 6.00
CA ALA A 112 7.51 3.49 6.47
C ALA A 112 9.02 3.80 6.38
N ILE A 113 9.46 4.42 5.28
CA ILE A 113 10.85 4.86 5.10
C ILE A 113 11.22 5.92 6.12
N ASP A 114 10.39 6.95 6.30
CA ASP A 114 10.68 8.02 7.25
C ASP A 114 10.69 7.49 8.70
N ALA A 115 9.82 6.52 9.03
CA ALA A 115 9.83 5.86 10.33
C ALA A 115 11.13 5.06 10.56
N TYR A 116 11.59 4.31 9.57
CA TYR A 116 12.88 3.62 9.62
C TYR A 116 14.04 4.59 9.84
N MET A 117 14.10 5.68 9.07
CA MET A 117 15.14 6.70 9.24
C MET A 117 15.07 7.37 10.62
N ALA A 118 13.85 7.57 11.15
CA ALA A 118 13.67 8.11 12.48
C ALA A 118 14.13 7.14 13.58
N HIS A 119 14.00 5.81 13.43
CA HIS A 119 14.56 4.86 14.41
C HIS A 119 16.07 5.01 14.60
N LEU A 120 16.79 5.56 13.62
CA LEU A 120 18.23 5.81 13.70
C LEU A 120 18.60 7.08 14.49
N THR A 121 17.64 7.97 14.74
CA THR A 121 17.92 9.34 15.23
C THR A 121 16.96 9.84 16.31
N ASP A 122 15.68 9.50 16.24
CA ASP A 122 14.60 9.99 17.09
C ASP A 122 13.50 8.91 17.22
N GLY A 123 13.57 8.14 18.32
CA GLY A 123 12.64 7.05 18.59
C GLY A 123 11.19 7.51 18.84
N GLU A 124 10.97 8.71 19.36
CA GLU A 124 9.62 9.26 19.55
C GLU A 124 8.98 9.61 18.21
N LYS A 125 9.75 10.26 17.33
CA LYS A 125 9.30 10.53 15.95
C LYS A 125 9.04 9.23 15.19
N ALA A 126 9.88 8.22 15.35
CA ALA A 126 9.67 6.91 14.74
C ALA A 126 8.33 6.30 15.18
N LEU A 127 8.05 6.31 16.49
CA LEU A 127 6.80 5.82 17.05
C LEU A 127 5.59 6.60 16.52
N LYS A 128 5.70 7.93 16.42
CA LYS A 128 4.65 8.78 15.84
C LYS A 128 4.35 8.41 14.39
N LEU A 129 5.39 8.24 13.56
CA LEU A 129 5.25 7.86 12.15
C LEU A 129 4.65 6.46 11.98
N GLU A 130 5.05 5.50 12.83
CA GLU A 130 4.47 4.16 12.86
C GLU A 130 2.98 4.18 13.22
N ARG A 131 2.56 5.03 14.18
CA ARG A 131 1.14 5.23 14.51
C ARG A 131 0.35 5.81 13.34
N ILE A 132 0.94 6.75 12.60
CA ILE A 132 0.33 7.34 11.41
C ILE A 132 0.18 6.28 10.30
N LEU A 133 1.24 5.50 10.03
CA LEU A 133 1.22 4.40 9.06
C LEU A 133 0.14 3.38 9.40
N HIS A 134 0.09 2.90 10.65
CA HIS A 134 -0.93 1.97 11.11
C HIS A 134 -2.35 2.51 10.87
N ARG A 135 -2.61 3.76 11.27
CA ARG A 135 -3.92 4.40 11.09
C ARG A 135 -4.27 4.54 9.61
N PHE A 136 -3.33 4.97 8.78
CA PHE A 136 -3.57 5.09 7.35
C PHE A 136 -3.87 3.73 6.71
N ASN A 137 -3.12 2.69 7.08
CA ASN A 137 -3.32 1.34 6.56
C ASN A 137 -4.71 0.81 6.91
N LYS A 138 -5.10 0.86 8.18
CA LYS A 138 -6.39 0.35 8.65
C LYS A 138 -7.57 1.14 8.09
N THR A 139 -7.47 2.46 8.00
CA THR A 139 -8.61 3.31 7.61
C THR A 139 -8.76 3.43 6.09
N HIS A 140 -7.65 3.44 5.35
CA HIS A 140 -7.65 3.80 3.93
C HIS A 140 -7.08 2.69 3.03
N LEU A 141 -5.81 2.32 3.21
CA LEU A 141 -5.10 1.45 2.25
C LEU A 141 -5.67 0.03 2.21
N ILE A 142 -5.78 -0.65 3.36
CA ILE A 142 -6.28 -2.03 3.42
C ILE A 142 -7.72 -2.09 2.89
N PRO A 143 -8.66 -1.25 3.32
CA PRO A 143 -10.02 -1.28 2.77
C PRO A 143 -10.07 -1.01 1.25
N ALA A 144 -9.23 -0.12 0.72
CA ALA A 144 -9.19 0.13 -0.72
C ALA A 144 -8.68 -1.10 -1.49
N LEU A 145 -7.57 -1.71 -1.05
CA LEU A 145 -7.00 -2.89 -1.68
C LEU A 145 -7.92 -4.12 -1.56
N ALA A 146 -8.56 -4.33 -0.40
CA ALA A 146 -9.44 -5.46 -0.16
C ALA A 146 -10.71 -5.44 -1.02
N ASN A 147 -11.16 -4.25 -1.44
CA ASN A 147 -12.29 -4.08 -2.35
C ASN A 147 -11.87 -3.98 -3.83
N ALA A 148 -10.59 -4.21 -4.16
CA ALA A 148 -10.13 -4.19 -5.54
C ALA A 148 -10.55 -5.47 -6.28
N ILE A 149 -11.41 -5.31 -7.29
CA ILE A 149 -11.92 -6.41 -8.13
C ILE A 149 -11.56 -6.14 -9.60
N PRO A 150 -10.27 -6.28 -10.00
CA PRO A 150 -9.91 -6.23 -11.41
C PRO A 150 -10.49 -7.44 -12.15
N GLN A 151 -10.81 -7.25 -13.44
CA GLN A 151 -11.24 -8.35 -14.31
C GLN A 151 -10.09 -9.35 -14.56
N ASN A 152 -8.85 -8.85 -14.57
CA ASN A 152 -7.66 -9.68 -14.69
C ASN A 152 -7.44 -10.53 -13.43
N GLN A 153 -7.56 -11.85 -13.55
CA GLN A 153 -7.45 -12.78 -12.42
C GLN A 153 -6.05 -12.80 -11.79
N LYS A 154 -4.98 -12.67 -12.58
CA LYS A 154 -3.61 -12.63 -12.04
C LYS A 154 -3.39 -11.39 -11.20
N LEU A 155 -3.82 -10.21 -11.70
CA LEU A 155 -3.77 -8.98 -10.93
C LEU A 155 -4.60 -9.10 -9.64
N HIS A 156 -5.81 -9.68 -9.72
CA HIS A 156 -6.64 -9.91 -8.54
C HIS A 156 -5.91 -10.75 -7.49
N GLN A 157 -5.32 -11.87 -7.90
CA GLN A 157 -4.54 -12.74 -7.02
C GLN A 157 -3.33 -12.01 -6.42
N ALA A 158 -2.61 -11.23 -7.22
CA ALA A 158 -1.50 -10.40 -6.74
C ALA A 158 -1.96 -9.41 -5.66
N ILE A 159 -3.05 -8.68 -5.90
CA ILE A 159 -3.60 -7.72 -4.93
C ILE A 159 -4.03 -8.43 -3.65
N GLN A 160 -4.72 -9.57 -3.73
CA GLN A 160 -5.11 -10.34 -2.55
C GLN A 160 -3.91 -10.76 -1.70
N LYS A 161 -2.84 -11.24 -2.32
CA LYS A 161 -1.59 -11.59 -1.64
C LYS A 161 -0.93 -10.37 -0.98
N ILE A 162 -0.91 -9.23 -1.68
CA ILE A 162 -0.41 -7.96 -1.13
C ILE A 162 -1.26 -7.50 0.06
N VAL A 163 -2.60 -7.60 -0.02
CA VAL A 163 -3.51 -7.27 1.09
C VAL A 163 -3.17 -8.08 2.33
N GLN A 164 -2.94 -9.39 2.17
CA GLN A 164 -2.58 -10.27 3.28
C GLN A 164 -1.27 -9.83 3.96
N LEU A 165 -0.25 -9.45 3.18
CA LEU A 165 1.01 -8.92 3.71
C LEU A 165 0.80 -7.61 4.49
N VAL A 166 0.06 -6.67 3.91
CA VAL A 166 -0.20 -5.36 4.53
C VAL A 166 -1.04 -5.52 5.81
N VAL A 167 -2.00 -6.46 5.84
CA VAL A 167 -2.77 -6.79 7.04
C VAL A 167 -1.87 -7.37 8.12
N ALA A 168 -1.02 -8.34 7.76
CA ALA A 168 -0.11 -8.99 8.71
C ALA A 168 0.88 -7.98 9.33
N ASP A 169 1.50 -7.12 8.51
CA ASP A 169 2.37 -6.04 9.01
C ASP A 169 1.59 -5.07 9.90
N SER A 170 0.39 -4.64 9.48
CA SER A 170 -0.41 -3.71 10.26
C SER A 170 -0.83 -4.28 11.63
N ASP A 171 -1.15 -5.57 11.71
CA ASP A 171 -1.48 -6.23 12.98
C ASP A 171 -0.25 -6.37 13.90
N MET A 172 0.92 -6.66 13.32
CA MET A 172 2.17 -6.69 14.06
C MET A 172 2.56 -5.32 14.59
N LEU A 173 2.42 -4.28 13.77
CA LEU A 173 2.67 -2.90 14.17
C LEU A 173 1.79 -2.51 15.36
N LEU A 174 0.50 -2.85 15.35
CA LEU A 174 -0.39 -2.63 16.49
C LEU A 174 0.09 -3.32 17.77
N LYS A 175 0.53 -4.59 17.68
CA LYS A 175 1.07 -5.33 18.82
C LYS A 175 2.32 -4.65 19.40
N TRP A 176 3.16 -4.05 18.57
CA TRP A 176 4.35 -3.33 19.03
C TRP A 176 3.99 -1.98 19.66
N LEU A 177 3.08 -1.24 19.02
CA LEU A 177 2.61 0.07 19.49
C LEU A 177 1.85 0.00 20.83
N THR A 178 1.30 -1.17 21.18
CA THR A 178 0.58 -1.39 22.45
C THR A 178 1.47 -1.90 23.58
N ARG A 179 2.69 -2.36 23.28
CA ARG A 179 3.66 -2.85 24.28
C ARG A 179 4.67 -1.79 24.73
N ARG A 180 4.75 -0.67 24.00
CA ARG A 180 5.64 0.47 24.26
C ARG A 180 4.83 1.65 24.78
#